data_AF-A0AAU6DZN9-F1
#
_entry.id   AF-A0AAU6DZN9-F1
#
_cell.length_a   1.000
_cell.length_b   1.000
_cell.length_c   1.000
_cell.angle_alpha   90.00
_cell.angle_beta   90.00
_cell.angle_gamma   90.00
#
_symmetry.space_group_name_H-M   'P 1'
#
loop_
_entity.id
_entity.type
_entity.pdbx_description
1 polymer ?
#
loop_
_entity_poly.entity_id
_entity_poly.type
_entity_poly.pdbx_seq_one_letter_code
_entity_poly.pdbx_strand_id
1 'polypeptide(L)'
;MRARLSTLWIVVMFTMLYADVLSFLNAGFLRGLMAGHAEGVPVTPLLLVGSAVMVEIPIVMVVLSRVLKPAVTRRVTLVAVPLTAAFIIGGGSAKPHYLVLAAVEVVCLAVILRQAWRMDTSPAVSRPAG
;
A
#
# COMPACT_ATOMS: atom_id res chain seq x y z
N MET A 1 9.77 16.51 -0.47
CA MET A 1 8.58 15.83 0.12
C MET A 1 7.89 14.91 -0.88
N ARG A 2 7.50 15.38 -2.07
CA ARG A 2 6.87 14.56 -3.11
C ARG A 2 7.68 13.32 -3.54
N ALA A 3 8.99 13.47 -3.73
CA ALA A 3 9.87 12.35 -4.07
C ALA A 3 9.91 11.29 -2.96
N ARG A 4 10.04 11.71 -1.69
CA ARG A 4 10.04 10.80 -0.53
C ARG A 4 8.72 10.03 -0.40
N LEU A 5 7.59 10.69 -0.63
CA LEU A 5 6.27 10.04 -0.59
C LEU A 5 6.15 8.96 -1.69
N SER A 6 6.57 9.31 -2.92
CA SER A 6 6.63 8.38 -4.05
C SER A 6 7.55 7.18 -3.76
N THR A 7 8.73 7.41 -3.20
CA THR A 7 9.64 6.33 -2.78
C THR A 7 9.02 5.41 -1.73
N LEU A 8 8.30 5.96 -0.74
CA LEU A 8 7.63 5.13 0.27
C LEU A 8 6.52 4.27 -0.33
N TRP A 9 5.74 4.79 -1.28
CA TRP A 9 4.74 4.00 -2.01
C TRP A 9 5.39 2.89 -2.85
N ILE A 10 6.54 3.15 -3.45
CA ILE A 10 7.34 2.13 -4.15
C ILE A 10 7.79 1.04 -3.17
N VAL A 11 8.27 1.41 -1.98
CA VAL A 11 8.65 0.43 -0.95
C VAL A 11 7.46 -0.44 -0.57
N VAL A 12 6.30 0.14 -0.27
CA VAL A 12 5.07 -0.61 0.05
C VAL A 12 4.71 -1.58 -1.08
N MET A 13 4.70 -1.10 -2.32
CA MET A 13 4.39 -1.93 -3.50
C MET A 13 5.35 -3.12 -3.65
N PHE A 14 6.66 -2.90 -3.47
CA PHE A 14 7.63 -4.00 -3.55
C PHE A 14 7.56 -4.96 -2.37
N THR A 15 7.26 -4.47 -1.16
CA THR A 15 7.07 -5.32 0.01
C THR A 15 5.86 -6.23 -0.17
N MET A 16 4.75 -5.71 -0.70
CA MET A 16 3.55 -6.49 -1.02
C MET A 16 3.88 -7.57 -2.05
N LEU A 17 4.52 -7.17 -3.15
CA LEU A 17 4.91 -8.12 -4.21
C LEU A 17 5.81 -9.24 -3.66
N TYR A 18 6.76 -8.89 -2.80
CA TYR A 18 7.66 -9.88 -2.21
C TYR A 18 6.94 -10.80 -1.21
N ALA A 19 5.92 -10.30 -0.50
CA ALA A 19 5.07 -11.11 0.36
C ALA A 19 4.31 -12.19 -0.43
N ASP A 20 3.79 -11.85 -1.60
CA ASP A 20 3.15 -12.80 -2.51
C ASP A 20 4.16 -13.85 -3.03
N VAL A 21 5.35 -13.40 -3.46
CA VAL A 21 6.42 -14.30 -3.91
C VAL A 21 6.79 -15.31 -2.82
N LEU A 22 7.02 -14.86 -1.59
CA LEU A 22 7.32 -15.77 -0.47
C LEU A 22 6.17 -16.71 -0.15
N SER A 23 4.92 -16.23 -0.28
CA SER A 23 3.73 -17.06 -0.09
C SER A 23 3.69 -18.20 -1.10
N PHE A 24 4.04 -17.95 -2.37
CA PHE A 24 4.12 -19.00 -3.40
C PHE A 24 5.25 -20.02 -3.17
N LEU A 25 6.33 -19.64 -2.48
CA LEU A 25 7.40 -20.58 -2.10
C LEU A 25 6.96 -21.53 -0.97
N ASN A 26 5.88 -21.22 -0.26
CA ASN A 26 5.32 -22.12 0.74
C ASN A 26 4.55 -23.26 0.06
N ALA A 27 5.08 -24.48 0.18
CA ALA A 27 4.49 -25.67 -0.43
C ALA A 27 3.02 -25.92 -0.01
N GLY A 28 2.65 -25.59 1.22
CA GLY A 28 1.26 -25.73 1.70
C GLY A 28 0.32 -24.75 1.01
N PHE A 29 0.72 -23.49 0.91
CA PHE A 29 -0.04 -22.45 0.20
C PHE A 29 -0.16 -22.78 -1.29
N LEU A 30 0.95 -23.15 -1.94
CA LEU A 30 0.96 -23.47 -3.36
C LEU A 30 0.07 -24.67 -3.70
N ARG A 31 0.06 -25.71 -2.86
CA ARG A 31 -0.85 -26.86 -3.02
C ARG A 31 -2.31 -26.44 -2.88
N GLY A 32 -2.64 -25.61 -1.88
CA GLY A 32 -3.98 -25.05 -1.75
C GLY A 32 -4.39 -24.28 -3.00
N LEU A 33 -3.48 -23.43 -3.50
CA LEU A 33 -3.74 -22.59 -4.67
C LEU A 33 -3.99 -23.43 -5.93
N MET A 34 -3.20 -24.50 -6.14
CA MET A 34 -3.43 -25.46 -7.23
C MET A 34 -4.76 -26.20 -7.09
N ALA A 35 -5.26 -26.38 -5.86
CA ALA A 35 -6.61 -26.89 -5.57
C ALA A 35 -7.69 -25.80 -5.61
N GLY A 36 -7.38 -24.59 -6.08
CA GLY A 36 -8.31 -23.49 -6.22
C GLY A 36 -8.60 -22.71 -4.93
N HIS A 37 -7.76 -22.81 -3.90
CA HIS A 37 -7.96 -22.16 -2.60
C HIS A 37 -6.70 -21.42 -2.10
N ALA A 38 -6.82 -20.13 -1.78
CA ALA A 38 -5.76 -19.36 -1.13
C ALA A 38 -6.01 -19.31 0.38
N GLU A 39 -5.15 -19.95 1.19
CA GLU A 39 -5.31 -20.05 2.67
C GLU A 39 -6.73 -20.52 3.11
N GLY A 40 -7.36 -21.41 2.34
CA GLY A 40 -8.71 -21.91 2.62
C GLY A 40 -9.85 -21.06 2.04
N VAL A 41 -9.56 -19.92 1.42
CA VAL A 41 -10.55 -19.11 0.69
C VAL A 41 -10.59 -19.53 -0.78
N PRO A 42 -11.76 -19.80 -1.37
CA PRO A 42 -11.86 -20.17 -2.78
C PRO A 42 -11.39 -19.03 -3.69
N VAL A 43 -10.53 -19.36 -4.65
CA VAL A 43 -10.04 -18.42 -5.66
C VAL A 43 -11.14 -18.22 -6.70
N THR A 44 -11.87 -17.12 -6.55
CA THR A 44 -12.93 -16.72 -7.49
C THR A 44 -12.43 -15.62 -8.43
N PRO A 45 -13.03 -15.46 -9.62
CA PRO A 45 -12.72 -14.32 -10.51
C PRO A 45 -12.88 -12.98 -9.81
N LEU A 46 -13.87 -12.85 -8.93
CA LEU A 46 -14.11 -11.64 -8.15
C LEU A 46 -12.98 -11.34 -7.16
N LEU A 47 -12.47 -12.38 -6.49
CA LEU A 47 -11.30 -12.25 -5.61
C LEU A 47 -10.09 -11.71 -6.40
N LEU A 48 -9.81 -12.28 -7.58
CA LEU A 48 -8.67 -11.87 -8.42
C LEU A 48 -8.79 -10.41 -8.88
N VAL A 49 -9.98 -9.99 -9.32
CA VAL A 49 -10.24 -8.60 -9.70
C VAL A 49 -10.10 -7.68 -8.48
N GLY A 50 -10.62 -8.08 -7.33
CA GLY A 50 -10.48 -7.33 -6.07
C GLY A 50 -9.02 -7.14 -5.68
N SER A 51 -8.22 -8.20 -5.71
CA SER A 51 -6.78 -8.16 -5.44
C SER A 51 -6.05 -7.23 -6.42
N ALA A 52 -6.34 -7.32 -7.72
CA ALA A 52 -5.75 -6.45 -8.73
C ALA A 52 -6.06 -4.97 -8.48
N VAL A 53 -7.32 -4.63 -8.19
CA VAL A 53 -7.74 -3.26 -7.86
C VAL A 53 -7.04 -2.73 -6.61
N MET A 54 -6.83 -3.58 -5.60
CA MET A 54 -6.16 -3.16 -4.36
C MET A 54 -4.67 -2.87 -4.58
N VAL A 55 -3.98 -3.66 -5.42
CA VAL A 55 -2.56 -3.44 -5.75
C VAL A 55 -2.36 -2.22 -6.66
N GLU A 56 -3.36 -1.83 -7.46
CA GLU A 56 -3.31 -0.60 -8.24
C GLU A 56 -3.27 0.67 -7.37
N ILE A 57 -3.81 0.63 -6.15
CA ILE A 57 -3.79 1.79 -5.24
C ILE A 57 -2.35 2.28 -4.98
N PRO A 58 -1.43 1.46 -4.44
CA PRO A 58 -0.06 1.90 -4.22
C PRO A 58 0.65 2.27 -5.53
N ILE A 59 0.42 1.56 -6.64
CA ILE A 59 1.01 1.86 -7.96
C ILE A 59 0.62 3.26 -8.43
N VAL A 60 -0.67 3.57 -8.45
CA VAL A 60 -1.18 4.88 -8.85
C VAL A 60 -0.69 5.97 -7.89
N MET A 61 -0.60 5.68 -6.59
CA MET A 61 -0.07 6.61 -5.60
C MET A 61 1.39 6.97 -5.81
N VAL A 62 2.22 6.10 -6.40
CA VAL A 62 3.60 6.45 -6.80
C VAL A 62 3.61 7.65 -7.74
N VAL A 63 2.72 7.66 -8.73
CA VAL A 63 2.61 8.71 -9.76
C VAL A 63 1.87 9.93 -9.23
N LEU A 64 0.72 9.74 -8.57
CA LEU A 64 -0.09 10.83 -8.02
C LEU A 64 0.66 11.66 -6.98
N SER A 65 1.52 11.02 -6.18
CA SER A 65 2.42 11.71 -5.24
C SER A 65 3.37 12.70 -5.93
N ARG A 66 3.63 12.51 -7.23
CA ARG A 66 4.52 13.37 -8.01
C ARG A 66 3.82 14.50 -8.72
N VAL A 67 2.67 14.19 -9.33
CA VAL A 67 1.97 15.08 -10.25
C VAL A 67 1.03 16.05 -9.52
N LEU A 68 0.35 15.60 -8.46
CA LEU A 68 -0.69 16.39 -7.80
C LEU A 68 -0.15 17.55 -6.96
N LYS A 69 -1.02 18.55 -6.74
CA LYS A 69 -0.79 19.64 -5.79
C LYS A 69 -0.83 19.10 -4.35
N PRO A 70 -0.08 19.67 -3.39
CA PRO A 70 0.04 19.14 -2.03
C PRO A 70 -1.31 18.90 -1.33
N ALA A 71 -2.27 19.83 -1.50
CA ALA A 71 -3.60 19.71 -0.91
C ALA A 71 -4.41 18.52 -1.45
N VAL A 72 -4.25 18.18 -2.74
CA VAL A 72 -4.94 17.03 -3.36
C VAL A 72 -4.21 15.74 -3.00
N THR A 73 -2.88 15.71 -3.10
CA THR A 73 -2.06 14.56 -2.67
C THR A 73 -2.40 14.14 -1.25
N ARG A 74 -2.60 15.10 -0.34
CA ARG A 74 -3.04 14.81 1.03
C ARG A 74 -4.36 14.06 1.08
N ARG A 75 -5.43 14.59 0.46
CA ARG A 75 -6.77 13.98 0.51
C ARG A 75 -6.76 12.56 -0.02
N VAL A 76 -6.09 12.34 -1.17
CA VAL A 76 -6.00 11.02 -1.78
C VAL A 76 -5.17 10.07 -0.90
N THR A 77 -4.07 10.56 -0.30
CA THR A 77 -3.25 9.76 0.63
C THR A 77 -4.01 9.35 1.88
N LEU A 78 -4.84 10.23 2.45
CA LEU A 78 -5.67 9.95 3.64
C LEU A 78 -6.69 8.84 3.40
N VAL A 79 -7.13 8.64 2.15
CA VAL A 79 -8.03 7.55 1.77
C VAL A 79 -7.26 6.29 1.38
N ALA A 80 -6.17 6.44 0.61
CA ALA A 80 -5.38 5.31 0.12
C ALA A 80 -4.67 4.54 1.24
N VAL A 81 -4.14 5.23 2.26
CA VAL A 81 -3.45 4.59 3.39
C VAL A 81 -4.33 3.60 4.16
N PRO A 82 -5.52 3.97 4.70
CA PRO A 82 -6.34 3.02 5.45
C PRO A 82 -6.87 1.88 4.57
N LEU A 83 -7.16 2.14 3.29
CA LEU A 83 -7.59 1.10 2.35
C LEU A 83 -6.49 0.06 2.12
N THR A 84 -5.25 0.52 1.89
CA THR A 84 -4.08 -0.36 1.74
C THR A 84 -3.78 -1.12 3.03
N ALA A 85 -3.87 -0.45 4.20
CA ALA A 85 -3.64 -1.08 5.50
C ALA A 85 -4.69 -2.16 5.81
N ALA A 86 -5.97 -1.90 5.53
CA ALA A 86 -7.04 -2.88 5.69
C ALA A 86 -6.82 -4.09 4.77
N PHE A 87 -6.32 -3.88 3.56
CA PHE A 87 -5.99 -4.97 2.64
C PHE A 87 -4.83 -5.83 3.15
N ILE A 88 -3.74 -5.23 3.66
CA ILE A 88 -2.59 -5.98 4.24
C ILE A 88 -3.04 -6.79 5.45
N ILE A 89 -3.81 -6.18 6.35
CA ILE A 89 -4.24 -6.83 7.60
C ILE A 89 -5.30 -7.91 7.29
N GLY A 90 -6.23 -7.64 6.38
CA GLY A 90 -7.34 -8.54 6.05
C GLY A 90 -6.96 -9.68 5.09
N GLY A 91 -6.00 -9.45 4.19
CA GLY A 91 -5.45 -10.48 3.30
C GLY A 91 -4.32 -11.29 3.93
N GLY A 92 -3.93 -10.97 5.17
CA GLY A 92 -2.71 -11.48 5.77
C GLY A 92 -2.80 -12.89 6.33
N SER A 93 -1.74 -13.66 6.09
CA SER A 93 -1.52 -14.96 6.74
C SER A 93 -0.75 -14.76 8.04
N ALA A 94 -1.07 -15.53 9.09
CA ALA A 94 -0.36 -15.51 10.38
C ALA A 94 1.07 -16.10 10.33
N LYS A 95 1.61 -16.32 9.13
CA LYS A 95 2.95 -16.89 8.92
C LYS A 95 4.04 -15.87 9.26
N PRO A 96 5.17 -16.30 9.85
CA PRO A 96 6.20 -15.37 10.30
C PRO A 96 6.76 -14.43 9.23
N HIS A 97 6.99 -14.92 8.00
CA HIS A 97 7.52 -14.09 6.90
C HIS A 97 6.53 -12.99 6.51
N TYR A 98 5.23 -13.30 6.51
CA TYR A 98 4.17 -12.35 6.19
C TYR A 98 4.07 -11.28 7.28
N LEU A 99 4.13 -11.66 8.56
CA LEU A 99 4.09 -10.72 9.69
C LEU A 99 5.24 -9.71 9.65
N VAL A 100 6.45 -10.15 9.28
CA VAL A 100 7.61 -9.25 9.16
C VAL A 100 7.40 -8.24 8.03
N LEU A 101 6.92 -8.68 6.86
CA LEU A 101 6.67 -7.81 5.72
C LEU A 101 5.51 -6.84 6.01
N ALA A 102 4.41 -7.35 6.56
CA ALA A 102 3.25 -6.55 6.98
C ALA A 102 3.65 -5.47 8.00
N ALA A 103 4.55 -5.77 8.95
CA ALA A 103 5.05 -4.78 9.89
C ALA A 103 5.80 -3.63 9.17
N VAL A 104 6.65 -3.96 8.20
CA VAL A 104 7.37 -2.96 7.39
C VAL A 104 6.39 -2.10 6.58
N GLU A 105 5.38 -2.72 5.97
CA GLU A 105 4.36 -2.00 5.20
C GLU A 105 3.55 -1.05 6.07
N VAL A 106 3.10 -1.51 7.24
CA VAL A 106 2.33 -0.70 8.19
C VAL A 106 3.16 0.47 8.70
N VAL A 107 4.46 0.26 9.00
CA VAL A 107 5.37 1.36 9.38
C VAL A 107 5.52 2.35 8.22
N CYS A 108 5.70 1.88 6.98
CA CYS A 108 5.79 2.75 5.82
C CYS A 108 4.51 3.57 5.61
N LEU A 109 3.34 2.94 5.73
CA LEU A 109 2.03 3.57 5.63
C LEU A 109 1.82 4.63 6.74
N ALA A 110 2.26 4.35 7.97
CA ALA A 110 2.22 5.32 9.07
C ALA A 110 3.11 6.55 8.79
N VAL A 111 4.30 6.33 8.21
CA VAL A 111 5.19 7.42 7.79
C VAL A 111 4.58 8.24 6.65
N ILE A 112 3.98 7.59 5.64
CA ILE A 112 3.26 8.24 4.54
C ILE A 112 2.13 9.11 5.10
N LEU A 113 1.32 8.55 6.01
CA LEU A 113 0.23 9.25 6.66
C LEU A 113 0.74 10.48 7.39
N ARG A 114 1.75 10.33 8.26
CA ARG A 114 2.35 11.45 9.01
C ARG A 114 2.88 12.54 8.07
N GLN A 115 3.47 12.18 6.93
CA GLN A 115 3.92 13.15 5.94
C GLN A 115 2.74 13.88 5.29
N ALA A 116 1.66 13.19 4.94
CA ALA A 116 0.45 13.81 4.40
C ALA A 116 -0.17 14.83 5.38
N TRP A 117 -0.21 14.52 6.68
CA TRP A 117 -0.68 15.45 7.71
C TRP A 117 0.18 16.72 7.83
N ARG A 118 1.51 16.62 7.65
CA ARG A 118 2.41 17.78 7.67
C ARG A 118 2.27 18.70 6.45
N MET A 119 1.59 18.26 5.39
CA MET A 119 1.39 19.12 4.20
C MET A 119 0.41 20.27 4.45
N ASP A 120 -0.42 20.23 5.50
CA ASP A 120 -1.35 21.32 5.85
C ASP A 120 -0.70 22.46 6.63
N THR A 121 0.43 22.20 7.28
CA THR A 121 1.04 23.14 8.23
C THR A 121 2.00 24.13 7.57
N SER A 122 2.08 24.19 6.24
CA SER A 122 2.72 25.32 5.55
C SER A 122 1.67 26.38 5.30
N PRO A 123 1.65 27.49 6.07
CA PRO A 123 0.91 28.66 5.66
C PRO A 123 1.46 29.07 4.30
N ALA A 124 0.58 29.39 3.36
CA ALA A 124 0.99 30.14 2.20
C ALA A 124 1.59 31.45 2.72
N VAL A 125 2.92 31.54 2.81
CA VAL A 125 3.59 32.82 2.97
C VAL A 125 3.27 33.60 1.70
N SER A 126 2.21 34.39 1.76
CA SER A 126 1.95 35.45 0.79
C SER A 126 3.16 36.38 0.87
N ARG A 127 4.06 36.26 -0.10
CA ARG A 127 5.08 37.28 -0.35
C ARG A 127 4.33 38.62 -0.55
N PRO A 128 4.57 39.66 0.26
CA PRO A 128 4.08 40.98 -0.09
C PRO A 128 4.72 41.36 -1.43
N ALA A 129 3.87 41.70 -2.40
CA ALA A 129 4.31 42.42 -3.58
C ALA A 129 4.92 43.74 -3.09
N GLY A 130 6.11 44.07 -3.60
CA GLY A 130 6.82 45.30 -3.29
C GLY A 130 6.12 46.55 -3.81
#